data_AF-A0A0C9VFR2-F1
#
_entry.id   AF-A0A0C9VFR2-F1
#
_cell.length_a   1.000
_cell.length_b   1.000
_cell.length_c   1.000
_cell.angle_alpha   90.00
_cell.angle_beta   90.00
_cell.angle_gamma   90.00
#
_symmetry.space_group_name_H-M   'P 1'
#
loop_
_entity.id
_entity.type
_entity.pdbx_description
1 polymer ?
#
loop_
_entity_poly.entity_id
_entity_poly.type
_entity_poly.pdbx_seq_one_letter_code
_entity_poly.pdbx_strand_id
1 'polypeptide(L)'
;VAFPAYDSIAGLSEREINEYITRNDVAEIPSPPLPLPKGQDGIKLVNDPAHPFIAAGPNDVRGPCPALNTLASHEYLPRNGAARPDQIITAVMEGLNLGNDFAKFLCYQAFLMNGNPLTNLMSIRMKTPLTGQDPPKPTLVGGLSQHGIFEGDTSMTRVDAFFRDQAVFNENLFQGFIDTATKFGFNGTYDVNAAAELRNQRLQNSIQTNPQLVFTSPRILFAYSEAVFPTIFFVVGRLNNRQLTIDAARHFFDLQQMPTDFHRQPAPVNFMIINPLVSFLFNKHPFSPGVNLGKNNFVLQPQTPPLSDFCGIYEDIVLRVIPGQYPKPTGVLKDAIDKNLGFFFGAVSAEHNCTQVFPFGRD
;
A
#
# COMPACT_ATOMS: atom_id res chain seq x y z
N VAL A 1 1.51 -34.32 19.70
CA VAL A 1 1.08 -33.57 20.91
C VAL A 1 1.07 -32.11 20.54
N ALA A 2 -0.13 -31.51 20.48
CA ALA A 2 -0.33 -30.10 20.16
C ALA A 2 0.16 -29.23 21.32
N PHE A 3 0.77 -28.09 21.00
CA PHE A 3 1.00 -27.00 21.96
C PHE A 3 0.39 -25.69 21.45
N PRO A 4 -0.14 -24.85 22.36
CA PRO A 4 -1.01 -23.73 22.04
C PRO A 4 -0.25 -22.46 21.65
N ALA A 5 -0.96 -21.58 20.96
CA ALA A 5 -0.49 -20.33 20.39
C ALA A 5 -0.68 -19.13 21.35
N TYR A 6 -0.02 -19.07 22.50
CA TYR A 6 0.05 -17.82 23.28
C TYR A 6 1.33 -17.81 24.12
N ASP A 7 2.35 -17.07 23.64
CA ASP A 7 3.33 -16.41 24.50
C ASP A 7 3.76 -15.11 23.82
N SER A 8 3.53 -14.01 24.53
CA SER A 8 4.02 -12.66 24.20
C SER A 8 5.47 -12.54 24.68
N ILE A 9 6.34 -11.86 23.92
CA ILE A 9 7.75 -11.65 24.30
C ILE A 9 8.08 -10.16 24.50
N ALA A 10 7.22 -9.46 25.24
CA ALA A 10 7.62 -8.18 25.81
C ALA A 10 8.87 -8.38 26.70
N GLY A 11 10.05 -7.90 26.26
CA GLY A 11 11.26 -7.85 27.08
C GLY A 11 12.45 -8.74 26.68
N LEU A 12 12.74 -8.91 25.39
CA LEU A 12 14.05 -9.44 25.00
C LEU A 12 15.17 -8.52 25.50
N SER A 13 16.28 -9.14 25.89
CA SER A 13 17.46 -8.44 26.40
C SER A 13 18.26 -7.79 25.25
N GLU A 14 19.00 -6.71 25.53
CA GLU A 14 19.98 -6.14 24.58
C GLU A 14 20.89 -7.23 23.99
N ARG A 15 21.15 -8.30 24.74
CA ARG A 15 21.96 -9.43 24.29
C ARG A 15 21.38 -10.16 23.08
N GLU A 16 20.07 -10.36 23.01
CA GLU A 16 19.43 -11.08 21.90
C GLU A 16 19.37 -10.23 20.63
N ILE A 17 19.21 -8.91 20.79
CA ILE A 17 19.33 -7.95 19.69
C ILE A 17 20.79 -7.86 19.24
N ASN A 18 21.75 -7.79 20.16
CA ASN A 18 23.18 -7.77 19.83
C ASN A 18 23.64 -9.08 19.18
N GLU A 19 23.11 -10.23 19.61
CA GLU A 19 23.35 -11.53 18.96
C GLU A 19 22.76 -11.58 17.54
N TYR A 20 21.59 -10.96 17.30
CA TYR A 20 21.04 -10.78 15.96
C TYR A 20 21.94 -9.88 15.10
N ILE A 21 22.36 -8.72 15.61
CA ILE A 21 23.24 -7.76 14.92
C ILE A 21 24.55 -8.42 14.52
N THR A 22 25.16 -9.14 15.46
CA THR A 22 26.46 -9.81 15.26
C THR A 22 26.39 -10.90 14.17
N ARG A 23 25.19 -11.42 13.87
CA ARG A 23 25.00 -12.53 12.92
C ARG A 23 24.44 -12.11 11.56
N ASN A 24 23.80 -10.95 11.44
CA ASN A 24 22.91 -10.68 10.29
C ASN A 24 23.09 -9.32 9.59
N ASP A 25 24.16 -8.57 9.85
CA ASP A 25 24.47 -7.27 9.21
C ASP A 25 23.28 -6.30 9.13
N VAL A 26 23.19 -5.36 10.07
CA VAL A 26 22.19 -4.28 10.02
C VAL A 26 22.45 -3.41 8.78
N ALA A 27 21.45 -3.24 7.93
CA ALA A 27 21.58 -2.44 6.72
C ALA A 27 21.69 -0.95 7.06
N GLU A 28 22.56 -0.25 6.35
CA GLU A 28 22.52 1.21 6.35
C GLU A 28 21.20 1.66 5.70
N ILE A 29 20.43 2.47 6.43
CA ILE A 29 19.18 3.03 5.92
C ILE A 29 19.51 4.35 5.22
N PRO A 30 19.44 4.43 3.87
CA PRO A 30 19.75 5.66 3.16
C PRO A 30 18.65 6.70 3.38
N SER A 31 18.98 7.98 3.16
CA SER A 31 17.96 9.01 3.01
C SER A 31 17.07 8.71 1.81
N PRO A 32 15.76 9.04 1.86
CA PRO A 32 14.87 8.84 0.73
C PRO A 32 15.34 9.63 -0.51
N PRO A 33 15.06 9.12 -1.72
CA PRO A 33 15.36 9.83 -2.96
C PRO A 33 14.74 11.23 -2.97
N LEU A 34 15.48 12.18 -3.54
CA LEU A 34 14.98 13.51 -3.87
C LEU A 34 13.94 13.44 -5.01
N PRO A 35 13.16 14.51 -5.24
CA PRO A 35 12.32 14.60 -6.42
C PRO A 35 13.10 14.38 -7.72
N LEU A 36 12.40 13.92 -8.76
CA LEU A 36 13.00 13.81 -10.09
C LEU A 36 13.62 15.15 -10.51
N PRO A 37 14.78 15.14 -11.17
CA PRO A 37 15.42 16.37 -11.63
C PRO A 37 14.46 17.21 -12.47
N LYS A 38 14.61 18.54 -12.39
CA LYS A 38 13.78 19.47 -13.16
C LYS A 38 13.81 19.12 -14.66
N GLY A 39 12.63 18.97 -15.27
CA GLY A 39 12.49 18.59 -16.67
C GLY A 39 12.53 17.09 -16.93
N GLN A 40 12.74 16.27 -15.89
CA GLN A 40 12.61 14.81 -15.93
C GLN A 40 11.35 14.32 -15.23
N ASP A 41 10.42 15.21 -14.89
CA ASP A 41 9.13 14.96 -14.25
C ASP A 41 7.96 15.12 -15.22
N GLY A 42 8.26 15.19 -16.52
CA GLY A 42 7.28 15.27 -17.59
C GLY A 42 6.77 13.92 -18.09
N ILE A 43 5.97 14.00 -19.15
CA ILE A 43 5.50 12.85 -19.91
C ILE A 43 6.68 12.07 -20.50
N LYS A 44 6.69 10.75 -20.34
CA LYS A 44 7.77 9.86 -20.75
C LYS A 44 7.19 8.50 -21.13
N LEU A 45 7.68 7.91 -22.23
CA LEU A 45 7.42 6.51 -22.55
C LEU A 45 8.10 5.65 -21.49
N VAL A 46 7.35 4.81 -20.79
CA VAL A 46 7.87 3.99 -19.68
C VAL A 46 7.76 2.49 -19.96
N ASN A 47 6.96 2.10 -20.95
CA ASN A 47 7.08 0.79 -21.58
C ASN A 47 8.06 0.90 -22.75
N ASP A 48 9.35 0.93 -22.43
CA ASP A 48 10.45 1.18 -23.36
C ASP A 48 11.44 -0.02 -23.42
N PRO A 49 12.41 -0.03 -24.34
CA PRO A 49 13.38 -1.13 -24.44
C PRO A 49 14.29 -1.32 -23.21
N ALA A 50 14.40 -0.32 -22.32
CA ALA A 50 15.15 -0.44 -21.07
C ALA A 50 14.30 -1.05 -19.94
N HIS A 51 12.97 -1.00 -20.08
CA HIS A 51 11.99 -1.54 -19.13
C HIS A 51 11.00 -2.47 -19.86
N PRO A 52 11.48 -3.53 -20.55
CA PRO A 52 10.59 -4.44 -21.25
C PRO A 52 9.74 -5.22 -20.25
N PHE A 53 8.54 -5.62 -20.67
CA PHE A 53 7.74 -6.55 -19.87
C PHE A 53 8.40 -7.93 -19.84
N ILE A 54 8.55 -8.48 -18.64
CA ILE A 54 8.97 -9.85 -18.43
C ILE A 54 8.06 -10.51 -17.39
N ALA A 55 7.35 -11.56 -17.82
CA ALA A 55 6.46 -12.33 -16.97
C ALA A 55 7.20 -12.88 -15.73
N ALA A 56 6.52 -12.88 -14.58
CA ALA A 56 7.06 -13.37 -13.32
C ALA A 56 7.47 -14.86 -13.44
N GLY A 57 8.72 -15.16 -13.08
CA GLY A 57 9.22 -16.52 -12.97
C GLY A 57 8.80 -17.20 -11.65
N PRO A 58 9.19 -18.48 -11.43
CA PRO A 58 8.81 -19.23 -10.24
C PRO A 58 9.27 -18.63 -8.90
N ASN A 59 10.32 -17.81 -8.92
CA ASN A 59 10.90 -17.17 -7.74
C ASN A 59 10.50 -15.68 -7.59
N ASP A 60 9.70 -15.16 -8.52
CA ASP A 60 9.27 -13.78 -8.52
C ASP A 60 7.94 -13.64 -7.78
N VAL A 61 7.88 -12.77 -6.77
CA VAL A 61 6.64 -12.54 -6.04
C VAL A 61 5.90 -11.30 -6.54
N ARG A 62 4.57 -11.38 -6.53
CA ARG A 62 3.63 -10.32 -6.92
C ARG A 62 2.49 -10.27 -5.94
N GLY A 63 2.11 -9.10 -5.42
CA GLY A 63 1.15 -8.97 -4.34
C GLY A 63 -0.15 -8.26 -4.71
N PRO A 64 -0.81 -7.61 -3.73
CA PRO A 64 -2.13 -7.03 -3.93
C PRO A 64 -2.08 -5.72 -4.73
N CYS A 65 -0.92 -5.05 -4.79
CA CYS A 65 -0.75 -3.78 -5.48
C CYS A 65 -0.43 -3.96 -6.97
N PRO A 66 -1.37 -3.68 -7.90
CA PRO A 66 -1.14 -3.85 -9.33
C PRO A 66 -0.03 -2.95 -9.88
N ALA A 67 0.15 -1.75 -9.31
CA ALA A 67 1.19 -0.82 -9.73
C ALA A 67 2.59 -1.37 -9.45
N LEU A 68 2.86 -1.81 -8.21
CA LEU A 68 4.17 -2.38 -7.84
C LEU A 68 4.44 -3.71 -8.56
N ASN A 69 3.41 -4.52 -8.78
CA ASN A 69 3.52 -5.73 -9.58
C ASN A 69 3.98 -5.42 -11.01
N THR A 70 3.36 -4.41 -11.62
CA THR A 70 3.69 -3.98 -12.98
C THR A 70 5.11 -3.41 -13.05
N LEU A 71 5.49 -2.56 -12.08
CA LEU A 71 6.85 -2.02 -11.99
C LEU A 71 7.91 -3.11 -11.81
N ALA A 72 7.64 -4.15 -11.01
CA ALA A 72 8.53 -5.30 -10.89
C ALA A 72 8.57 -6.16 -12.17
N SER A 73 7.47 -6.27 -12.91
CA SER A 73 7.46 -6.98 -14.21
C SER A 73 8.12 -6.19 -15.34
N HIS A 74 8.36 -4.89 -15.15
CA HIS A 74 9.05 -4.00 -16.09
C HIS A 74 10.45 -3.57 -15.57
N GLU A 75 11.01 -4.27 -14.59
CA GLU A 75 12.37 -4.03 -14.06
C GLU A 75 12.63 -2.64 -13.45
N TYR A 76 11.60 -1.82 -13.25
CA TYR A 76 11.69 -0.62 -12.40
C TYR A 76 11.95 -0.98 -10.93
N LEU A 77 11.46 -2.15 -10.52
CA LEU A 77 11.75 -2.79 -9.23
C LEU A 77 12.49 -4.11 -9.45
N PRO A 78 13.23 -4.59 -8.43
CA PRO A 78 13.75 -5.95 -8.42
C PRO A 78 12.63 -6.96 -8.76
N ARG A 79 12.84 -7.74 -9.82
CA ARG A 79 11.82 -8.67 -10.35
C ARG A 79 11.39 -9.73 -9.34
N ASN A 80 12.30 -10.08 -8.43
CA ASN A 80 12.03 -11.04 -7.35
C ASN A 80 10.95 -10.55 -6.37
N GLY A 81 10.58 -9.27 -6.39
CA GLY A 81 9.52 -8.69 -5.57
C GLY A 81 9.95 -8.34 -4.14
N ALA A 82 11.25 -8.29 -3.85
CA ALA A 82 11.79 -7.77 -2.60
C ALA A 82 12.61 -6.50 -2.89
N ALA A 83 12.22 -5.38 -2.29
CA ALA A 83 12.79 -4.08 -2.59
C ALA A 83 12.98 -3.23 -1.33
N ARG A 84 13.95 -2.33 -1.39
CA ARG A 84 14.15 -1.29 -0.37
C ARG A 84 13.21 -0.09 -0.60
N PRO A 85 12.92 0.72 0.43
CA PRO A 85 12.13 1.94 0.27
C PRO A 85 12.64 2.90 -0.81
N ASP A 86 13.96 3.11 -0.92
CA ASP A 86 14.55 3.99 -1.94
C ASP A 86 14.31 3.48 -3.38
N GLN A 87 14.31 2.17 -3.57
CA GLN A 87 14.01 1.55 -4.85
C GLN A 87 12.52 1.69 -5.20
N ILE A 88 11.63 1.51 -4.22
CA ILE A 88 10.18 1.67 -4.40
C ILE A 88 9.85 3.12 -4.76
N ILE A 89 10.38 4.09 -4.00
CA ILE A 89 10.15 5.52 -4.25
C ILE A 89 10.66 5.91 -5.64
N THR A 90 11.87 5.50 -6.01
CA THR A 90 12.42 5.75 -7.35
C THR A 90 11.55 5.13 -8.44
N ALA A 91 11.13 3.88 -8.29
CA ALA A 91 10.34 3.15 -9.28
C ALA A 91 8.98 3.80 -9.56
N VAL A 92 8.26 4.23 -8.51
CA VAL A 92 6.94 4.86 -8.68
C VAL A 92 7.04 6.28 -9.24
N MET A 93 8.12 7.02 -8.92
CA MET A 93 8.42 8.30 -9.58
C MET A 93 8.76 8.09 -11.06
N GLU A 94 9.68 7.17 -11.37
CA GLU A 94 10.15 6.95 -12.74
C GLU A 94 9.08 6.32 -13.64
N GLY A 95 8.42 5.26 -13.19
CA GLY A 95 7.49 4.49 -14.01
C GLY A 95 6.07 5.07 -14.06
N LEU A 96 5.63 5.82 -13.06
CA LEU A 96 4.24 6.30 -12.96
C LEU A 96 4.10 7.81 -12.70
N ASN A 97 5.22 8.51 -12.48
CA ASN A 97 5.25 9.93 -12.11
C ASN A 97 4.48 10.25 -10.83
N LEU A 98 4.62 9.38 -9.83
CA LEU A 98 4.13 9.65 -8.49
C LEU A 98 4.96 10.79 -7.88
N GLY A 99 4.33 11.79 -7.28
CA GLY A 99 5.03 12.90 -6.62
C GLY A 99 5.87 12.42 -5.44
N ASN A 100 7.02 13.05 -5.23
CA ASN A 100 8.04 12.54 -4.30
C ASN A 100 7.53 12.38 -2.86
N ASP A 101 6.84 13.38 -2.31
CA ASP A 101 6.33 13.29 -0.95
C ASP A 101 5.17 12.30 -0.83
N PHE A 102 4.30 12.22 -1.85
CA PHE A 102 3.25 11.20 -1.90
C PHE A 102 3.82 9.77 -2.02
N ALA A 103 4.90 9.60 -2.79
CA ALA A 103 5.63 8.34 -2.91
C ALA A 103 6.28 7.93 -1.58
N LYS A 104 6.94 8.86 -0.88
CA LYS A 104 7.50 8.61 0.47
C LYS A 104 6.40 8.23 1.46
N PHE A 105 5.27 8.94 1.44
CA PHE A 105 4.13 8.64 2.32
C PHE A 105 3.65 7.20 2.14
N LEU A 106 3.32 6.81 0.90
CA LEU A 106 2.85 5.46 0.59
C LEU A 106 3.91 4.39 0.86
N CYS A 107 5.19 4.69 0.61
CA CYS A 107 6.26 3.74 0.81
C CYS A 107 6.58 3.51 2.30
N TYR A 108 6.84 4.57 3.06
CA TYR A 108 7.26 4.42 4.45
C TYR A 108 6.13 3.96 5.36
N GLN A 109 4.87 4.33 5.10
CA GLN A 109 3.75 3.74 5.84
C GLN A 109 3.71 2.21 5.64
N ALA A 110 3.89 1.75 4.39
CA ALA A 110 3.81 0.34 4.06
C ALA A 110 5.02 -0.42 4.62
N PHE A 111 6.20 0.20 4.55
CA PHE A 111 7.44 -0.35 5.06
C PHE A 111 7.42 -0.49 6.59
N LEU A 112 7.00 0.54 7.32
CA LEU A 112 6.86 0.48 8.78
C LEU A 112 5.87 -0.62 9.20
N MET A 113 4.82 -0.84 8.40
CA MET A 113 3.80 -1.84 8.68
C MET A 113 4.18 -3.27 8.30
N ASN A 114 5.02 -3.48 7.28
CA ASN A 114 5.19 -4.79 6.65
C ASN A 114 6.64 -5.18 6.32
N GLY A 115 7.55 -4.21 6.31
CA GLY A 115 8.96 -4.39 5.97
C GLY A 115 9.81 -4.83 7.15
N ASN A 116 11.06 -5.20 6.85
CA ASN A 116 12.06 -5.50 7.85
C ASN A 116 12.90 -4.24 8.11
N PRO A 117 12.77 -3.58 9.27
CA PRO A 117 13.52 -2.36 9.57
C PRO A 117 15.03 -2.59 9.69
N LEU A 118 15.47 -3.82 9.99
CA LEU A 118 16.89 -4.14 10.21
C LEU A 118 17.64 -4.39 8.90
N THR A 119 16.97 -4.97 7.91
CA THR A 119 17.58 -5.24 6.58
C THR A 119 17.19 -4.21 5.54
N ASN A 120 16.29 -3.28 5.90
CA ASN A 120 15.75 -2.24 5.01
C ASN A 120 15.05 -2.80 3.75
N LEU A 121 14.43 -3.98 3.86
CA LEU A 121 13.78 -4.69 2.74
C LEU A 121 12.31 -4.98 3.02
N MET A 122 11.49 -4.89 1.99
CA MET A 122 10.08 -5.26 2.03
C MET A 122 9.70 -6.11 0.81
N SER A 123 8.90 -7.15 1.06
CA SER A 123 8.26 -7.93 0.01
C SER A 123 7.01 -7.21 -0.51
N ILE A 124 6.85 -7.13 -1.82
CA ILE A 124 5.62 -6.60 -2.45
C ILE A 124 4.45 -7.59 -2.42
N ARG A 125 4.67 -8.83 -1.93
CA ARG A 125 3.65 -9.88 -1.70
C ARG A 125 3.64 -10.29 -0.22
N MET A 126 3.71 -11.58 0.06
CA MET A 126 3.72 -12.20 1.36
C MET A 126 5.15 -12.27 1.88
N LYS A 127 5.27 -12.68 3.15
CA LYS A 127 6.52 -12.99 3.82
C LYS A 127 7.45 -13.84 2.95
N THR A 128 8.73 -13.49 2.94
CA THR A 128 9.78 -14.16 2.16
C THR A 128 11.10 -14.12 2.93
N PRO A 129 11.96 -15.14 2.82
CA PRO A 129 13.30 -15.09 3.39
C PRO A 129 14.19 -14.00 2.74
N LEU A 130 13.80 -13.47 1.58
CA LEU A 130 14.55 -12.39 0.91
C LEU A 130 14.61 -11.09 1.72
N THR A 131 13.72 -10.89 2.70
CA THR A 131 13.76 -9.73 3.61
C THR A 131 14.64 -9.99 4.85
N GLY A 132 15.36 -11.10 4.90
CA GLY A 132 16.25 -11.48 5.99
C GLY A 132 15.53 -12.01 7.24
N GLN A 133 16.30 -12.23 8.31
CA GLN A 133 15.78 -12.76 9.57
C GLN A 133 14.82 -11.75 10.22
N ASP A 134 13.72 -12.25 10.76
CA ASP A 134 12.73 -11.39 11.41
C ASP A 134 13.26 -10.73 12.69
N PRO A 135 12.83 -9.49 12.98
CA PRO A 135 12.93 -8.93 14.30
C PRO A 135 12.08 -9.74 15.30
N PRO A 136 12.26 -9.50 16.60
CA PRO A 136 11.46 -10.12 17.65
C PRO A 136 9.95 -10.03 17.43
N LYS A 137 9.23 -11.08 17.86
CA LYS A 137 7.76 -11.05 17.95
C LYS A 137 7.30 -9.88 18.84
N PRO A 138 6.12 -9.28 18.59
CA PRO A 138 5.04 -9.75 17.72
C PRO A 138 5.14 -9.32 16.24
N THR A 139 6.22 -8.67 15.83
CA THR A 139 6.39 -8.23 14.44
C THR A 139 6.33 -9.41 13.46
N LEU A 140 5.64 -9.23 12.34
CA LEU A 140 5.45 -10.28 11.34
C LEU A 140 6.41 -10.18 10.15
N VAL A 141 6.82 -8.97 9.75
CA VAL A 141 7.53 -8.72 8.48
C VAL A 141 6.83 -9.48 7.34
N GLY A 142 5.53 -9.24 7.23
CA GLY A 142 4.64 -10.08 6.44
C GLY A 142 4.59 -9.73 4.96
N GLY A 143 5.27 -8.67 4.52
CA GLY A 143 5.13 -8.11 3.18
C GLY A 143 3.76 -7.45 2.94
N LEU A 144 3.59 -6.78 1.81
CA LEU A 144 2.36 -6.03 1.50
C LEU A 144 1.07 -6.86 1.48
N SER A 145 1.14 -8.18 1.37
CA SER A 145 -0.02 -9.05 1.45
C SER A 145 -0.45 -9.35 2.89
N GLN A 146 0.32 -8.96 3.92
CA GLN A 146 -0.06 -9.20 5.31
C GLN A 146 -1.40 -8.52 5.64
N HIS A 147 -2.41 -9.34 5.87
CA HIS A 147 -3.75 -8.88 6.17
C HIS A 147 -3.82 -8.17 7.54
N GLY A 148 -4.61 -7.10 7.60
CA GLY A 148 -5.04 -6.44 8.83
C GLY A 148 -4.18 -5.27 9.29
N ILE A 149 -3.11 -4.94 8.57
CA ILE A 149 -2.22 -3.80 8.89
C ILE A 149 -2.21 -2.78 7.74
N PHE A 150 -1.84 -3.23 6.53
CA PHE A 150 -1.89 -2.42 5.31
C PHE A 150 -2.89 -3.01 4.31
N GLU A 151 -2.69 -4.27 3.93
CA GLU A 151 -3.70 -5.03 3.17
C GLU A 151 -4.95 -5.17 4.05
N GLY A 152 -6.11 -5.00 3.44
CA GLY A 152 -7.35 -5.25 4.13
C GLY A 152 -8.51 -5.49 3.20
N ASP A 153 -9.65 -5.75 3.82
CA ASP A 153 -10.87 -6.15 3.15
C ASP A 153 -11.37 -5.12 2.14
N THR A 154 -12.36 -5.54 1.36
CA THR A 154 -13.10 -4.75 0.38
C THR A 154 -12.28 -4.37 -0.85
N SER A 155 -11.14 -5.00 -1.11
CA SER A 155 -10.32 -4.73 -2.31
C SER A 155 -11.13 -4.85 -3.61
N MET A 156 -10.78 -4.06 -4.64
CA MET A 156 -11.59 -3.96 -5.87
C MET A 156 -11.54 -5.22 -6.74
N THR A 157 -10.36 -5.82 -6.87
CA THR A 157 -10.10 -6.97 -7.76
C THR A 157 -9.46 -8.15 -7.03
N ARG A 158 -9.31 -8.04 -5.70
CA ARG A 158 -8.79 -9.06 -4.79
C ARG A 158 -9.88 -9.35 -3.76
N VAL A 159 -10.00 -10.61 -3.37
CA VAL A 159 -10.98 -11.03 -2.35
C VAL A 159 -10.43 -10.76 -0.95
N ASP A 160 -11.35 -10.61 0.00
CA ASP A 160 -11.02 -10.50 1.41
C ASP A 160 -10.29 -11.75 1.91
N ALA A 161 -9.32 -11.55 2.81
CA ALA A 161 -8.45 -12.61 3.32
C ALA A 161 -9.22 -13.73 4.05
N PHE A 162 -10.42 -13.42 4.57
CA PHE A 162 -11.32 -14.41 5.15
C PHE A 162 -11.69 -15.54 4.17
N PHE A 163 -11.77 -15.25 2.87
CA PHE A 163 -12.21 -16.24 1.89
C PHE A 163 -11.07 -17.04 1.26
N ARG A 164 -9.94 -16.39 0.96
CA ARG A 164 -8.73 -17.00 0.37
C ARG A 164 -7.61 -15.95 0.27
N ASP A 165 -6.52 -16.30 -0.42
CA ASP A 165 -5.38 -15.42 -0.70
C ASP A 165 -5.82 -14.08 -1.33
N GLN A 166 -5.68 -13.04 -0.53
CA GLN A 166 -5.97 -11.63 -0.78
C GLN A 166 -4.99 -10.94 -1.74
N ALA A 167 -3.90 -11.60 -2.15
CA ALA A 167 -2.97 -11.07 -3.14
C ALA A 167 -3.37 -11.40 -4.58
N VAL A 168 -4.14 -12.48 -4.77
CA VAL A 168 -4.42 -13.07 -6.09
C VAL A 168 -5.53 -12.31 -6.81
N PHE A 169 -5.28 -11.94 -8.06
CA PHE A 169 -6.28 -11.36 -8.95
C PHE A 169 -7.52 -12.26 -9.02
N ASN A 170 -8.71 -11.66 -8.98
CA ASN A 170 -9.96 -12.38 -9.10
C ASN A 170 -10.79 -11.92 -10.30
N GLU A 171 -10.96 -12.85 -11.24
CA GLU A 171 -11.78 -12.63 -12.43
C GLU A 171 -13.23 -12.25 -12.12
N ASN A 172 -13.88 -12.90 -11.14
CA ASN A 172 -15.28 -12.57 -10.80
C ASN A 172 -15.43 -11.12 -10.28
N LEU A 173 -14.53 -10.67 -9.40
CA LEU A 173 -14.51 -9.28 -8.95
C LEU A 173 -14.15 -8.32 -10.09
N PHE A 174 -13.27 -8.72 -11.00
CA PHE A 174 -12.94 -7.93 -12.18
C PHE A 174 -14.11 -7.83 -13.17
N GLN A 175 -14.92 -8.88 -13.33
CA GLN A 175 -16.16 -8.78 -14.09
C GLN A 175 -17.13 -7.78 -13.44
N GLY A 176 -17.26 -7.79 -12.11
CA GLY A 176 -18.01 -6.76 -11.39
C GLY A 176 -17.45 -5.33 -11.57
N PHE A 177 -16.12 -5.19 -11.68
CA PHE A 177 -15.46 -3.94 -12.06
C PHE A 177 -15.88 -3.49 -13.47
N ILE A 178 -15.86 -4.40 -14.45
CA ILE A 178 -16.28 -4.13 -15.84
C ILE A 178 -17.76 -3.74 -15.89
N ASP A 179 -18.63 -4.47 -15.20
CA ASP A 179 -20.07 -4.21 -15.17
C ASP A 179 -20.36 -2.83 -14.56
N THR A 180 -19.62 -2.46 -13.51
CA THR A 180 -19.75 -1.15 -12.87
C THR A 180 -19.25 -0.02 -13.77
N ALA A 181 -18.08 -0.19 -14.40
CA ALA A 181 -17.54 0.76 -15.37
C ALA A 181 -18.50 0.96 -16.56
N THR A 182 -19.02 -0.14 -17.12
CA THR A 182 -20.01 -0.13 -18.21
C THR A 182 -21.25 0.68 -17.84
N LYS A 183 -21.75 0.51 -16.60
CA LYS A 183 -23.00 1.10 -16.16
C LYS A 183 -22.88 2.57 -15.73
N PHE A 184 -21.76 2.94 -15.10
CA PHE A 184 -21.65 4.22 -14.39
C PHE A 184 -20.53 5.13 -14.90
N GLY A 185 -19.59 4.59 -15.68
CA GLY A 185 -18.50 5.37 -16.24
C GLY A 185 -18.79 5.88 -17.64
N PHE A 186 -18.11 6.97 -18.00
CA PHE A 186 -18.22 7.55 -19.33
C PHE A 186 -17.79 6.56 -20.42
N ASN A 187 -18.67 6.28 -21.38
CA ASN A 187 -18.46 5.31 -22.46
C ASN A 187 -17.93 3.94 -21.98
N GLY A 188 -18.36 3.50 -20.79
CA GLY A 188 -17.96 2.22 -20.20
C GLY A 188 -16.52 2.14 -19.70
N THR A 189 -15.85 3.28 -19.56
CA THR A 189 -14.52 3.36 -18.93
C THR A 189 -14.64 3.34 -17.40
N TYR A 190 -13.57 2.96 -16.72
CA TYR A 190 -13.46 3.16 -15.29
C TYR A 190 -12.99 4.60 -15.01
N ASP A 191 -13.93 5.44 -14.59
CA ASP A 191 -13.71 6.82 -14.17
C ASP A 191 -14.10 7.01 -12.70
N VAL A 192 -14.09 8.25 -12.21
CA VAL A 192 -14.41 8.59 -10.82
C VAL A 192 -15.86 8.20 -10.42
N ASN A 193 -16.80 8.19 -11.37
CA ASN A 193 -18.19 7.80 -11.09
C ASN A 193 -18.31 6.29 -10.87
N ALA A 194 -17.68 5.51 -11.75
CA ALA A 194 -17.60 4.06 -11.61
C ALA A 194 -16.83 3.67 -10.33
N ALA A 195 -15.75 4.39 -10.01
CA ALA A 195 -14.96 4.15 -8.80
C ALA A 195 -15.79 4.32 -7.51
N ALA A 196 -16.63 5.36 -7.44
CA ALA A 196 -17.51 5.61 -6.30
C ALA A 196 -18.54 4.50 -6.11
N GLU A 197 -19.17 4.04 -7.20
CA GLU A 197 -20.13 2.94 -7.13
C GLU A 197 -19.45 1.62 -6.75
N LEU A 198 -18.33 1.28 -7.39
CA LEU A 198 -17.62 0.04 -7.10
C LEU A 198 -17.14 0.01 -5.64
N ARG A 199 -16.65 1.14 -5.11
CA ARG A 199 -16.17 1.19 -3.72
C ARG A 199 -17.28 0.89 -2.74
N ASN A 200 -18.42 1.54 -2.90
CA ASN A 200 -19.58 1.29 -2.08
C ASN A 200 -20.05 -0.18 -2.21
N GLN A 201 -20.19 -0.69 -3.43
CA GLN A 201 -20.63 -2.06 -3.68
C GLN A 201 -19.71 -3.10 -3.02
N ARG A 202 -18.39 -2.94 -3.10
CA ARG A 202 -17.43 -3.85 -2.46
C ARG A 202 -17.55 -3.85 -0.95
N LEU A 203 -17.76 -2.69 -0.34
CA LEU A 203 -17.99 -2.56 1.09
C LEU A 203 -19.31 -3.23 1.51
N GLN A 204 -20.42 -2.92 0.84
CA GLN A 204 -21.72 -3.55 1.13
C GLN A 204 -21.68 -5.07 0.97
N ASN A 205 -21.01 -5.56 -0.08
CA ASN A 205 -20.82 -7.00 -0.29
C ASN A 205 -20.04 -7.65 0.86
N SER A 206 -18.98 -7.00 1.33
CA SER A 206 -18.15 -7.53 2.43
C SER A 206 -18.92 -7.48 3.75
N ILE A 207 -19.73 -6.44 4.00
CA ILE A 207 -20.64 -6.37 5.15
C ILE A 207 -21.59 -7.58 5.17
N GLN A 208 -22.16 -7.94 4.03
CA GLN A 208 -23.12 -9.03 3.93
C GLN A 208 -22.48 -10.42 3.99
N THR A 209 -21.23 -10.57 3.52
CA THR A 209 -20.64 -11.90 3.27
C THR A 209 -19.46 -12.26 4.15
N ASN A 210 -18.62 -11.30 4.56
CA ASN A 210 -17.42 -11.52 5.36
C ASN A 210 -17.75 -11.34 6.85
N PRO A 211 -17.84 -12.41 7.66
CA PRO A 211 -18.20 -12.31 9.08
C PRO A 211 -17.15 -11.60 9.96
N GLN A 212 -15.94 -11.37 9.43
CA GLN A 212 -14.81 -10.79 10.13
C GLN A 212 -14.30 -9.50 9.45
N LEU A 213 -15.13 -8.85 8.64
CA LEU A 213 -14.80 -7.60 7.95
C LEU A 213 -14.18 -6.60 8.94
N VAL A 214 -13.00 -6.06 8.59
CA VAL A 214 -12.39 -4.91 9.27
C VAL A 214 -12.27 -3.75 8.29
N PHE A 215 -13.03 -2.68 8.54
CA PHE A 215 -13.00 -1.46 7.74
C PHE A 215 -12.81 -0.23 8.63
N THR A 216 -11.64 -0.19 9.27
CA THR A 216 -11.20 0.86 10.21
C THR A 216 -9.91 1.54 9.73
N SER A 217 -9.34 2.44 10.53
CA SER A 217 -8.03 3.03 10.27
C SER A 217 -6.92 1.97 10.42
N PRO A 218 -5.93 1.95 9.51
CA PRO A 218 -5.73 2.87 8.38
C PRO A 218 -6.42 2.42 7.08
N ARG A 219 -7.05 1.24 7.05
CA ARG A 219 -7.64 0.65 5.84
C ARG A 219 -8.64 1.55 5.12
N ILE A 220 -9.45 2.33 5.86
CA ILE A 220 -10.41 3.26 5.24
C ILE A 220 -9.72 4.28 4.32
N LEU A 221 -8.58 4.84 4.71
CA LEU A 221 -7.81 5.77 3.87
C LEU A 221 -7.33 5.09 2.60
N PHE A 222 -6.79 3.87 2.74
CA PHE A 222 -6.21 3.13 1.63
C PHE A 222 -7.28 2.68 0.65
N ALA A 223 -8.39 2.12 1.13
CA ALA A 223 -9.45 1.62 0.27
C ALA A 223 -10.06 2.71 -0.63
N TYR A 224 -10.22 3.94 -0.11
CA TYR A 224 -10.72 5.07 -0.91
C TYR A 224 -9.65 5.65 -1.85
N SER A 225 -8.40 5.78 -1.40
CA SER A 225 -7.29 6.28 -2.24
C SER A 225 -6.98 5.33 -3.40
N GLU A 226 -6.91 4.03 -3.12
CA GLU A 226 -6.65 2.97 -4.10
C GLU A 226 -7.74 2.88 -5.16
N ALA A 227 -8.98 3.28 -4.85
CA ALA A 227 -10.08 3.30 -5.81
C ALA A 227 -9.91 4.38 -6.89
N VAL A 228 -9.21 5.48 -6.61
CA VAL A 228 -8.98 6.55 -7.60
C VAL A 228 -7.69 6.35 -8.38
N PHE A 229 -6.71 5.62 -7.84
CA PHE A 229 -5.41 5.40 -8.48
C PHE A 229 -5.48 4.87 -9.93
N PRO A 230 -6.34 3.90 -10.29
CA PRO A 230 -6.43 3.41 -11.66
C PRO A 230 -6.88 4.50 -12.65
N THR A 231 -7.76 5.42 -12.21
CA THR A 231 -8.21 6.54 -13.04
C THR A 231 -7.09 7.53 -13.35
N ILE A 232 -5.95 7.45 -12.66
CA ILE A 232 -4.79 8.30 -12.90
C ILE A 232 -3.65 7.47 -13.47
N PHE A 233 -3.07 6.57 -12.67
CA PHE A 233 -1.80 5.93 -12.99
C PHE A 233 -1.88 4.87 -14.08
N PHE A 234 -3.07 4.36 -14.40
CA PHE A 234 -3.26 3.35 -15.46
C PHE A 234 -3.83 3.96 -16.75
N VAL A 235 -4.17 5.25 -16.72
CA VAL A 235 -4.51 6.02 -17.91
C VAL A 235 -3.23 6.50 -18.58
N VAL A 236 -3.13 6.33 -19.90
CA VAL A 236 -2.00 6.83 -20.69
C VAL A 236 -1.89 8.34 -20.49
N GLY A 237 -0.73 8.82 -20.03
CA GLY A 237 -0.52 10.21 -19.66
C GLY A 237 -0.70 11.22 -20.80
N ARG A 238 -0.61 10.78 -22.07
CA ARG A 238 -0.92 11.63 -23.24
C ARG A 238 -2.42 11.99 -23.32
N LEU A 239 -3.28 11.13 -22.79
CA LEU A 239 -4.73 11.36 -22.75
C LEU A 239 -5.11 12.20 -21.53
N ASN A 240 -4.58 11.84 -20.35
CA ASN A 240 -4.82 12.52 -19.07
C ASN A 240 -6.29 12.90 -18.80
N ASN A 241 -7.23 12.07 -19.28
CA ASN A 241 -8.67 12.32 -19.25
C ASN A 241 -9.37 11.64 -18.06
N ARG A 242 -8.60 10.91 -17.24
CA ARG A 242 -9.04 10.11 -16.09
C ARG A 242 -10.06 9.01 -16.39
N GLN A 243 -10.05 8.51 -17.62
CA GLN A 243 -10.95 7.47 -18.10
C GLN A 243 -10.13 6.23 -18.45
N LEU A 244 -10.11 5.25 -17.55
CA LEU A 244 -9.37 4.02 -17.74
C LEU A 244 -10.18 3.04 -18.59
N THR A 245 -9.68 2.68 -19.77
CA THR A 245 -10.30 1.64 -20.59
C THR A 245 -10.22 0.27 -19.90
N ILE A 246 -11.17 -0.62 -20.18
CA ILE A 246 -11.19 -1.97 -19.60
C ILE A 246 -9.96 -2.79 -20.01
N ASP A 247 -9.52 -2.64 -21.27
CA ASP A 247 -8.31 -3.32 -21.76
C ASP A 247 -7.07 -2.87 -20.95
N ALA A 248 -6.89 -1.56 -20.78
CA ALA A 248 -5.81 -1.04 -19.94
C ALA A 248 -5.96 -1.50 -18.47
N ALA A 249 -7.19 -1.54 -17.92
CA ALA A 249 -7.41 -2.06 -16.58
C ALA A 249 -6.94 -3.53 -16.44
N ARG A 250 -7.28 -4.40 -17.40
CA ARG A 250 -6.84 -5.80 -17.37
C ARG A 250 -5.32 -5.92 -17.45
N HIS A 251 -4.69 -5.11 -18.28
CA HIS A 251 -3.23 -5.03 -18.40
C HIS A 251 -2.55 -4.82 -17.04
N PHE A 252 -3.03 -3.90 -16.21
CA PHE A 252 -2.44 -3.66 -14.89
C PHE A 252 -2.91 -4.63 -13.80
N PHE A 253 -4.20 -4.94 -13.74
CA PHE A 253 -4.76 -5.72 -12.62
C PHE A 253 -4.48 -7.22 -12.69
N ASP A 254 -4.46 -7.77 -13.90
CA ASP A 254 -4.32 -9.20 -14.19
C ASP A 254 -2.93 -9.49 -14.74
N LEU A 255 -2.60 -8.90 -15.90
CA LEU A 255 -1.37 -9.20 -16.64
C LEU A 255 -0.12 -8.57 -16.01
N GLN A 256 -0.29 -7.55 -15.16
CA GLN A 256 0.78 -6.79 -14.52
C GLN A 256 1.78 -6.23 -15.54
N GLN A 257 1.22 -5.66 -16.60
CA GLN A 257 1.92 -5.23 -17.80
C GLN A 257 1.43 -3.85 -18.20
N MET A 258 2.35 -2.91 -18.45
CA MET A 258 2.00 -1.63 -19.05
C MET A 258 1.53 -1.85 -20.50
N PRO A 259 0.46 -1.19 -20.97
CA PRO A 259 0.09 -1.22 -22.38
C PRO A 259 1.25 -0.78 -23.29
N THR A 260 1.23 -1.19 -24.56
CA THR A 260 2.17 -0.68 -25.56
C THR A 260 2.04 0.84 -25.69
N ASP A 261 3.16 1.55 -25.91
CA ASP A 261 3.21 3.02 -25.97
C ASP A 261 2.69 3.72 -24.69
N PHE A 262 2.71 3.03 -23.54
CA PHE A 262 2.27 3.59 -22.27
C PHE A 262 3.21 4.71 -21.82
N HIS A 263 2.65 5.92 -21.71
CA HIS A 263 3.33 7.09 -21.17
C HIS A 263 2.82 7.34 -19.76
N ARG A 264 3.75 7.55 -18.82
CA ARG A 264 3.41 7.96 -17.45
C ARG A 264 2.75 9.35 -17.43
N GLN A 265 2.23 9.74 -16.28
CA GLN A 265 1.54 11.02 -16.11
C GLN A 265 2.42 12.22 -16.51
N PRO A 266 1.84 13.30 -17.06
CA PRO A 266 2.61 14.42 -17.60
C PRO A 266 3.21 15.34 -16.52
N ALA A 267 2.79 15.20 -15.26
CA ALA A 267 3.30 15.92 -14.11
C ALA A 267 3.22 15.03 -12.85
N PRO A 268 4.03 15.32 -11.81
CA PRO A 268 3.99 14.58 -10.56
C PRO A 268 2.61 14.57 -9.90
N VAL A 269 2.11 13.39 -9.56
CA VAL A 269 0.81 13.22 -8.88
C VAL A 269 0.99 13.23 -7.37
N ASN A 270 0.38 14.19 -6.68
CA ASN A 270 0.47 14.38 -5.22
C ASN A 270 -0.91 14.42 -4.53
N PHE A 271 -0.95 14.75 -3.23
CA PHE A 271 -2.21 14.75 -2.48
C PHE A 271 -3.20 15.78 -3.02
N MET A 272 -2.76 16.93 -3.51
CA MET A 272 -3.64 17.91 -4.16
C MET A 272 -4.44 17.35 -5.35
N ILE A 273 -3.91 16.35 -6.06
CA ILE A 273 -4.62 15.67 -7.16
C ILE A 273 -5.52 14.56 -6.63
N ILE A 274 -5.07 13.79 -5.63
CA ILE A 274 -5.78 12.63 -5.09
C ILE A 274 -6.96 13.02 -4.19
N ASN A 275 -6.75 13.98 -3.28
CA ASN A 275 -7.72 14.34 -2.23
C ASN A 275 -9.09 14.72 -2.79
N PRO A 276 -9.21 15.57 -3.84
CA PRO A 276 -10.53 15.91 -4.39
C PRO A 276 -11.29 14.70 -4.96
N LEU A 277 -10.59 13.72 -5.54
CA LEU A 277 -11.21 12.51 -6.07
C LEU A 277 -11.67 11.59 -4.94
N VAL A 278 -10.83 11.41 -3.92
CA VAL A 278 -11.18 10.66 -2.70
C VAL A 278 -12.40 11.27 -2.02
N SER A 279 -12.43 12.60 -1.87
CA SER A 279 -13.58 13.34 -1.34
C SER A 279 -14.83 13.15 -2.20
N PHE A 280 -14.71 13.13 -3.53
CA PHE A 280 -15.84 12.85 -4.41
C PHE A 280 -16.42 11.45 -4.17
N LEU A 281 -15.58 10.41 -4.11
CA LEU A 281 -16.01 9.04 -3.82
C LEU A 281 -16.74 8.97 -2.47
N PHE A 282 -16.15 9.56 -1.43
CA PHE A 282 -16.70 9.56 -0.08
C PHE A 282 -18.02 10.33 0.00
N ASN A 283 -18.10 11.53 -0.59
CA ASN A 283 -19.31 12.35 -0.52
C ASN A 283 -20.50 11.72 -1.26
N LYS A 284 -20.24 10.88 -2.27
CA LYS A 284 -21.29 10.15 -2.99
C LYS A 284 -21.92 9.08 -2.11
N HIS A 285 -21.09 8.34 -1.36
CA HIS A 285 -21.52 7.27 -0.45
C HIS A 285 -20.74 7.36 0.87
N PRO A 286 -21.12 8.28 1.78
CA PRO A 286 -20.41 8.48 3.04
C PRO A 286 -20.47 7.23 3.91
N PHE A 287 -19.38 6.95 4.61
CA PHE A 287 -19.28 5.76 5.45
C PHE A 287 -18.50 6.01 6.74
N SER A 288 -18.90 5.32 7.81
CA SER A 288 -18.25 5.41 9.12
C SER A 288 -17.44 4.14 9.40
N PRO A 289 -16.22 4.25 9.95
CA PRO A 289 -15.40 3.09 10.30
C PRO A 289 -16.13 2.04 11.14
N GLY A 290 -15.83 0.76 10.91
CA GLY A 290 -16.45 -0.33 11.68
C GLY A 290 -15.94 -1.72 11.33
N VAL A 291 -16.50 -2.72 12.01
CA VAL A 291 -16.15 -4.13 11.86
C VAL A 291 -17.39 -5.01 11.84
N ASN A 292 -17.33 -6.19 11.22
CA ASN A 292 -18.38 -7.19 11.37
C ASN A 292 -18.17 -8.05 12.62
N LEU A 293 -19.26 -8.28 13.36
CA LEU A 293 -19.36 -9.30 14.40
C LEU A 293 -20.29 -10.43 13.92
N GLY A 294 -19.81 -11.20 12.94
CA GLY A 294 -20.63 -12.11 12.16
C GLY A 294 -21.17 -11.46 10.88
N LYS A 295 -21.72 -12.28 9.97
CA LYS A 295 -22.21 -11.78 8.68
C LYS A 295 -23.37 -10.81 8.89
N ASN A 296 -23.39 -9.73 8.12
CA ASN A 296 -24.46 -8.72 8.14
C ASN A 296 -24.68 -8.07 9.52
N ASN A 297 -23.63 -8.01 10.35
CA ASN A 297 -23.65 -7.40 11.68
C ASN A 297 -22.51 -6.38 11.80
N PHE A 298 -22.64 -5.28 11.08
CA PHE A 298 -21.62 -4.22 11.04
C PHE A 298 -21.75 -3.30 12.26
N VAL A 299 -20.74 -3.33 13.12
CA VAL A 299 -20.65 -2.54 14.35
C VAL A 299 -19.71 -1.37 14.13
N LEU A 300 -20.23 -0.17 14.31
CA LEU A 300 -19.47 1.07 14.18
C LEU A 300 -18.35 1.13 15.22
N GLN A 301 -17.20 1.68 14.81
CA GLN A 301 -16.04 1.92 15.66
C GLN A 301 -15.79 3.43 15.75
N PRO A 302 -16.60 4.18 16.52
CA PRO A 302 -16.55 5.64 16.54
C PRO A 302 -15.24 6.22 17.09
N GLN A 303 -14.45 5.40 17.79
CA GLN A 303 -13.12 5.79 18.30
C GLN A 303 -12.03 5.72 17.23
N THR A 304 -12.33 5.11 16.08
CA THR A 304 -11.41 5.07 14.95
C THR A 304 -11.50 6.38 14.17
N PRO A 305 -10.36 7.02 13.83
CA PRO A 305 -10.35 8.20 12.99
C PRO A 305 -11.11 7.98 11.67
N PRO A 306 -12.05 8.87 11.30
CA PRO A 306 -12.72 8.81 10.01
C PRO A 306 -11.79 9.23 8.87
N LEU A 307 -12.18 8.96 7.61
CA LEU A 307 -11.40 9.33 6.42
C LEU A 307 -11.02 10.82 6.37
N SER A 308 -11.89 11.70 6.86
CA SER A 308 -11.66 13.15 6.90
C SER A 308 -10.59 13.58 7.90
N ASP A 309 -10.29 12.74 8.90
CA ASP A 309 -9.28 13.03 9.94
C ASP A 309 -7.93 12.42 9.57
N PHE A 310 -7.28 13.02 8.58
CA PHE A 310 -6.00 12.54 8.08
C PHE A 310 -4.91 12.50 9.18
N CYS A 311 -4.83 13.52 10.03
CA CYS A 311 -3.85 13.56 11.11
C CYS A 311 -4.16 12.51 12.19
N GLY A 312 -5.44 12.29 12.52
CA GLY A 312 -5.84 11.19 13.40
C GLY A 312 -5.47 9.82 12.83
N ILE A 313 -5.62 9.58 11.52
CA ILE A 313 -5.16 8.35 10.87
C ILE A 313 -3.64 8.20 10.96
N TYR A 314 -2.88 9.28 10.71
CA TYR A 314 -1.43 9.27 10.89
C TYR A 314 -1.04 8.94 12.34
N GLU A 315 -1.68 9.58 13.33
CA GLU A 315 -1.43 9.30 14.75
C GLU A 315 -1.81 7.86 15.11
N ASP A 316 -2.91 7.34 14.60
CA ASP A 316 -3.35 5.96 14.80
C ASP A 316 -2.33 4.94 14.25
N ILE A 317 -1.75 5.22 13.07
CA ILE A 317 -0.64 4.43 12.54
C ILE A 317 0.54 4.46 13.51
N VAL A 318 1.02 5.66 13.88
CA VAL A 318 2.26 5.82 14.63
C VAL A 318 2.14 5.40 16.10
N LEU A 319 0.99 5.62 16.73
CA LEU A 319 0.79 5.41 18.18
C LEU A 319 0.09 4.10 18.52
N ARG A 320 -0.64 3.48 17.59
CA ARG A 320 -1.31 2.18 17.82
C ARG A 320 -0.74 1.08 16.96
N VAL A 321 -0.65 1.27 15.65
CA VAL A 321 -0.26 0.21 14.72
C VAL A 321 1.22 -0.16 14.87
N ILE A 322 2.12 0.84 14.85
CA ILE A 322 3.56 0.59 14.97
C ILE A 322 3.94 0.01 16.35
N PRO A 323 3.47 0.54 17.49
CA PRO A 323 3.77 -0.05 18.80
C PRO A 323 3.12 -1.42 19.00
N GLY A 324 1.99 -1.70 18.34
CA GLY A 324 1.38 -3.03 18.32
C GLY A 324 2.31 -4.09 17.71
N GLN A 325 3.16 -3.70 16.76
CA GLN A 325 4.17 -4.57 16.15
C GLN A 325 5.50 -4.57 16.89
N TYR A 326 5.87 -3.42 17.45
CA TYR A 326 7.13 -3.18 18.16
C TYR A 326 6.83 -2.58 19.53
N PRO A 327 6.43 -3.38 20.54
CA PRO A 327 5.96 -2.83 21.81
C PRO A 327 7.07 -2.21 22.67
N LYS A 328 8.31 -2.72 22.55
CA LYS A 328 9.48 -2.25 23.32
C LYS A 328 10.77 -2.39 22.50
N PRO A 329 10.90 -1.72 21.33
CA PRO A 329 12.12 -1.79 20.54
C PRO A 329 13.27 -1.12 21.30
N THR A 330 14.47 -1.68 21.20
CA THR A 330 15.69 -1.12 21.81
C THR A 330 16.85 -1.20 20.82
N GLY A 331 17.92 -0.43 21.10
CA GLY A 331 19.12 -0.37 20.26
C GLY A 331 18.82 -0.07 18.79
N VAL A 332 19.54 -0.76 17.90
CA VAL A 332 19.44 -0.54 16.44
C VAL A 332 18.04 -0.73 15.87
N LEU A 333 17.19 -1.57 16.49
CA LEU A 333 15.82 -1.78 16.04
C LEU A 333 15.00 -0.51 16.28
N LYS A 334 15.15 0.10 17.46
CA LYS A 334 14.52 1.39 17.78
C LYS A 334 15.04 2.46 16.83
N ASP A 335 16.35 2.56 16.64
CA ASP A 335 16.97 3.57 15.77
C ASP A 335 16.47 3.45 14.32
N ALA A 336 16.35 2.22 13.80
CA ALA A 336 15.82 1.94 12.48
C ALA A 336 14.34 2.36 12.35
N ILE A 337 13.52 2.05 13.35
CA ILE A 337 12.10 2.42 13.35
C ILE A 337 11.93 3.94 13.45
N ASP A 338 12.63 4.60 14.37
CA ASP A 338 12.55 6.06 14.57
C ASP A 338 13.01 6.82 13.32
N LYS A 339 14.07 6.33 12.66
CA LYS A 339 14.52 6.90 11.38
C LYS A 339 13.44 6.80 10.29
N ASN A 340 12.80 5.64 10.15
CA ASN A 340 11.72 5.45 9.17
C ASN A 340 10.45 6.25 9.56
N LEU A 341 10.14 6.41 10.85
CA LEU A 341 9.08 7.29 11.33
C LEU A 341 9.36 8.76 11.00
N GLY A 342 10.61 9.19 11.10
CA GLY A 342 11.05 10.52 10.65
C GLY A 342 10.80 10.74 9.16
N PHE A 343 11.13 9.75 8.31
CA PHE A 343 10.85 9.83 6.87
C PHE A 343 9.35 9.82 6.55
N PHE A 344 8.58 9.01 7.27
CA PHE A 344 7.13 8.99 7.13
C PHE A 344 6.50 10.34 7.53
N PHE A 345 6.89 10.91 8.67
CA PHE A 345 6.40 12.22 9.09
C PHE A 345 6.82 13.33 8.14
N GLY A 346 8.06 13.31 7.63
CA GLY A 346 8.51 14.28 6.62
C GLY A 346 7.56 14.34 5.42
N ALA A 347 7.11 13.18 4.94
CA ALA A 347 6.14 13.08 3.85
C ALA A 347 4.73 13.57 4.23
N VAL A 348 4.27 13.28 5.45
CA VAL A 348 3.00 13.77 6.00
C VAL A 348 2.99 15.29 6.09
N SER A 349 4.07 15.87 6.63
CA SER A 349 4.19 17.31 6.88
C SER A 349 4.29 18.17 5.61
N ALA A 350 4.52 17.54 4.45
CA ALA A 350 4.67 18.24 3.18
C ALA A 350 3.36 18.89 2.70
N GLU A 351 2.23 18.21 2.85
CA GLU A 351 0.90 18.70 2.41
C GLU A 351 -0.16 18.69 3.53
N HIS A 352 0.18 18.24 4.74
CA HIS A 352 -0.72 18.23 5.90
C HIS A 352 -0.05 18.84 7.14
N ASN A 353 -0.80 19.69 7.87
CA ASN A 353 -0.31 20.34 9.09
C ASN A 353 -0.46 19.45 10.33
N CYS A 354 0.01 18.21 10.26
CA CYS A 354 0.00 17.28 11.39
C CYS A 354 1.20 17.52 12.31
N THR A 355 1.06 17.18 13.59
CA THR A 355 2.17 17.26 14.56
C THR A 355 2.93 15.94 14.60
N GLN A 356 4.26 15.97 14.65
CA GLN A 356 5.04 14.75 14.80
C GLN A 356 4.78 14.11 16.17
N VAL A 357 4.55 12.81 16.18
CA VAL A 357 4.34 12.01 17.39
C VAL A 357 5.43 10.95 17.48
N PHE A 358 5.78 10.58 18.70
CA PHE A 358 6.99 9.81 19.01
C PHE A 358 6.63 8.62 19.89
N PRO A 359 6.31 7.45 19.32
CA PRO A 359 5.81 6.31 20.07
C PRO A 359 6.85 5.73 21.04
N PHE A 360 8.14 6.01 20.81
CA PHE A 360 9.26 5.46 21.56
C PHE A 360 10.16 6.54 22.19
N GLY A 361 9.67 7.78 22.35
CA GLY A 361 10.45 8.92 22.86
C GLY A 361 11.17 9.71 21.77
N ARG A 362 11.83 10.82 22.17
CA ARG A 362 12.46 11.81 21.26
C ARG A 362 13.99 11.76 21.23
N ASP A 363 14.58 10.80 21.94
CA ASP A 363 16.02 10.73 22.21
C ASP A 363 16.88 10.69 20.94
#